data_AF-A0A1R3TUR9-F1
#
_entry.id   AF-A0A1R3TUR9-F1
#
_cell.length_a   1.000
_cell.length_b   1.000
_cell.length_c   1.000
_cell.angle_alpha   90.00
_cell.angle_beta   90.00
_cell.angle_gamma   90.00
#
_symmetry.space_group_name_H-M   'P 1'
#
loop_
_entity.id
_entity.type
_entity.pdbx_description
1 polymer ?
#
loop_
_entity_poly.entity_id
_entity_poly.type
_entity_poly.pdbx_seq_one_letter_code
_entity_poly.pdbx_strand_id
1 'polypeptide(L)'
;MTRSFITGARLFLACGFISAVSGIARADARSQLQQDVEGYAVATCLAAQNSDYLKDQGDGWASIIVQRGYGDVEDWQPLIDAVNSALKDGSVAVIKGDGTSSKQMPVFYCAEIIDQPKVRSAVDATMEKMKAAYEGR
;
A
#
# COMPACT_ATOMS: atom_id res chain seq x y z
N MET A 1 -33.67 73.89 -14.96
CA MET A 1 -33.84 74.29 -13.55
C MET A 1 -34.93 73.39 -13.00
N THR A 2 -34.70 72.43 -12.09
CA THR A 2 -34.40 72.65 -10.66
C THR A 2 -34.19 71.28 -9.95
N ARG A 3 -33.11 71.16 -9.15
CA ARG A 3 -32.86 70.24 -7.98
C ARG A 3 -32.83 68.71 -8.21
N SER A 4 -31.67 68.04 -8.12
CA SER A 4 -31.06 67.46 -6.89
C SER A 4 -32.05 66.76 -5.96
N PHE A 5 -31.93 65.43 -5.80
CA PHE A 5 -31.80 64.79 -4.48
C PHE A 5 -31.08 63.44 -4.58
N ILE A 6 -30.09 63.31 -3.71
CA ILE A 6 -29.23 62.18 -3.43
C ILE A 6 -30.00 61.20 -2.53
N THR A 7 -30.10 59.93 -2.90
CA THR A 7 -30.41 58.85 -1.94
C THR A 7 -29.54 57.64 -2.27
N GLY A 8 -28.68 57.29 -1.32
CA GLY A 8 -27.55 56.40 -1.52
C GLY A 8 -27.94 54.95 -1.77
N ALA A 9 -27.36 54.38 -2.83
CA ALA A 9 -27.17 52.95 -2.93
C ALA A 9 -25.97 52.59 -2.04
N ARG A 10 -26.26 52.08 -0.84
CA ARG A 10 -25.28 51.40 0.00
C ARG A 10 -24.75 50.21 -0.80
N LEU A 11 -23.56 50.37 -1.38
CA LEU A 11 -22.76 49.30 -1.92
C LEU A 11 -22.36 48.39 -0.75
N PHE A 12 -23.22 47.42 -0.43
CA PHE A 12 -22.83 46.31 0.44
C PHE A 12 -21.81 45.49 -0.34
N LEU A 13 -20.54 45.81 -0.08
CA LEU A 13 -19.40 44.96 -0.37
C LEU A 13 -19.64 43.65 0.39
N ALA A 14 -20.31 42.69 -0.26
CA ALA A 14 -20.34 41.32 0.21
C ALA A 14 -18.91 40.80 0.07
N CYS A 15 -18.13 40.90 1.15
CA CYS A 15 -16.98 40.05 1.37
C CYS A 15 -17.48 38.62 1.21
N GLY A 16 -17.29 38.07 0.02
CA GLY A 16 -17.41 36.65 -0.22
C GLY A 16 -16.41 35.98 0.70
N PHE A 17 -16.90 35.50 1.84
CA PHE A 17 -16.23 34.49 2.64
C PHE A 17 -16.13 33.26 1.73
N ILE A 18 -15.06 33.18 0.95
CA ILE A 18 -14.61 31.92 0.37
C ILE A 18 -14.16 31.11 1.58
N SER A 19 -15.11 30.39 2.19
CA SER A 19 -14.80 29.27 3.06
C SER A 19 -14.07 28.26 2.19
N ALA A 20 -12.74 28.41 2.14
CA ALA A 20 -11.85 27.33 1.74
C ALA A 20 -12.09 26.22 2.76
N VAL A 21 -13.02 25.32 2.46
CA VAL A 21 -13.09 24.03 3.11
C VAL A 21 -11.79 23.35 2.70
N SER A 22 -10.77 23.50 3.53
CA SER A 22 -9.60 22.63 3.53
C SER A 22 -10.12 21.24 3.88
N GLY A 23 -10.68 20.56 2.88
CA GLY A 23 -10.97 19.15 2.95
C GLY A 23 -9.64 18.46 3.16
N ILE A 24 -9.33 18.14 4.42
CA ILE A 24 -8.27 17.19 4.72
C ILE A 24 -8.76 15.89 4.09
N ALA A 25 -8.25 15.57 2.90
CA ALA A 25 -8.41 14.25 2.32
C ALA A 25 -7.80 13.27 3.33
N ARG A 26 -8.65 12.60 4.11
CA ARG A 26 -8.22 11.44 4.88
C ARG A 26 -7.90 10.37 3.85
N ALA A 27 -6.64 9.94 3.79
CA ALA A 27 -6.33 8.70 3.10
C ALA A 27 -7.10 7.59 3.83
N ASP A 28 -7.93 6.86 3.10
CA ASP A 28 -8.63 5.71 3.66
C ASP A 28 -7.61 4.69 4.17
N ALA A 29 -7.85 4.13 5.35
CA ALA A 29 -7.03 3.05 5.86
C ALA A 29 -7.16 1.85 4.91
N ARG A 30 -6.05 1.13 4.69
CA ARG A 30 -6.08 -0.12 3.93
C ARG A 30 -7.11 -1.08 4.53
N SER A 31 -7.88 -1.74 3.67
CA SER A 31 -8.80 -2.79 4.12
C SER A 31 -8.00 -3.97 4.71
N GLN A 32 -8.64 -4.79 5.55
CA GLN A 32 -7.98 -5.99 6.09
C GLN A 32 -7.51 -6.90 4.96
N LEU A 33 -8.33 -7.10 3.94
CA LEU A 33 -7.98 -7.86 2.74
C LEU A 33 -6.71 -7.31 2.08
N GLN A 34 -6.64 -5.99 1.85
CA GLN A 34 -5.45 -5.38 1.25
C GLN A 34 -4.23 -5.58 2.15
N GLN A 35 -4.37 -5.38 3.45
CA GLN A 35 -3.28 -5.55 4.41
C GLN A 35 -2.76 -7.00 4.46
N ASP A 36 -3.66 -7.98 4.41
CA ASP A 36 -3.33 -9.39 4.41
C ASP A 36 -2.69 -9.83 3.09
N VAL A 37 -3.23 -9.41 1.94
CA VAL A 37 -2.65 -9.75 0.63
C VAL A 37 -1.28 -9.10 0.41
N GLU A 38 -1.14 -7.80 0.67
CA GLU A 38 0.16 -7.13 0.56
C GLU A 38 1.14 -7.69 1.60
N GLY A 39 0.69 -7.92 2.83
CA GLY A 39 1.50 -8.52 3.89
C GLY A 39 1.99 -9.92 3.55
N TYR A 40 1.15 -10.73 2.90
CA TYR A 40 1.51 -12.10 2.49
C TYR A 40 2.59 -12.10 1.39
N ALA A 41 2.53 -11.13 0.47
CA ALA A 41 3.58 -10.96 -0.53
C ALA A 41 4.94 -10.61 0.12
N VAL A 42 4.94 -9.68 1.08
CA VAL A 42 6.15 -9.31 1.84
C VAL A 42 6.67 -10.51 2.65
N ALA A 43 5.78 -11.22 3.34
CA ALA A 43 6.12 -12.42 4.11
C ALA A 43 6.76 -13.50 3.24
N THR A 44 6.18 -13.76 2.06
CA THR A 44 6.74 -14.70 1.07
C THR A 44 8.13 -14.26 0.61
N CYS A 45 8.32 -12.97 0.36
CA CYS A 45 9.63 -12.45 -0.02
C CYS A 45 10.67 -12.66 1.08
N LEU A 46 10.30 -12.43 2.35
CA LEU A 46 11.17 -12.65 3.51
C LEU A 46 11.51 -14.14 3.70
N ALA A 47 10.53 -15.02 3.53
CA ALA A 47 10.69 -16.48 3.57
C ALA A 47 11.69 -17.02 2.54
N ALA A 48 11.89 -16.30 1.44
CA ALA A 48 12.83 -16.67 0.39
C ALA A 48 14.24 -16.07 0.54
N GLN A 49 14.48 -15.25 1.58
CA GLN A 49 15.80 -14.63 1.79
C GLN A 49 16.83 -15.65 2.32
N ASN A 50 18.12 -15.35 2.17
CA ASN A 50 19.19 -16.25 2.61
C ASN A 50 19.40 -16.31 4.13
N SER A 51 18.85 -15.35 4.89
CA SER A 51 19.00 -15.28 6.35
C SER A 51 17.94 -16.12 7.03
N ASP A 52 18.33 -17.09 7.86
CA ASP A 52 17.38 -17.96 8.58
C ASP A 52 16.42 -17.16 9.48
N TYR A 53 16.91 -16.10 10.13
CA TYR A 53 16.04 -15.18 10.87
C TYR A 53 14.94 -14.57 9.98
N LEU A 54 15.29 -14.08 8.78
CA LEU A 54 14.28 -13.50 7.88
C LEU A 54 13.32 -14.55 7.35
N LYS A 55 13.80 -15.78 7.13
CA LYS A 55 12.93 -16.90 6.73
C LYS A 55 11.87 -17.17 7.78
N ASP A 56 12.30 -17.35 9.03
CA ASP A 56 11.41 -17.62 10.17
C ASP A 56 10.39 -16.48 10.38
N GLN A 57 10.82 -15.22 10.22
CA GLN A 57 9.91 -14.07 10.30
C GLN A 57 8.90 -14.07 9.15
N GLY A 58 9.32 -14.42 7.93
CA GLY A 58 8.43 -14.56 6.77
C GLY A 58 7.39 -15.66 6.99
N ASP A 59 7.82 -16.85 7.38
CA ASP A 59 6.93 -17.99 7.64
C ASP A 59 5.94 -17.70 8.77
N GLY A 60 6.40 -17.11 9.87
CA GLY A 60 5.55 -16.71 10.98
C GLY A 60 4.50 -15.68 10.58
N TRP A 61 4.89 -14.67 9.79
CA TRP A 61 3.96 -13.66 9.28
C TRP A 61 2.93 -14.27 8.32
N ALA A 62 3.37 -15.07 7.33
CA ALA A 62 2.48 -15.77 6.41
C ALA A 62 1.48 -16.67 7.16
N SER A 63 1.95 -17.38 8.20
CA SER A 63 1.11 -18.23 9.04
C SER A 63 0.04 -17.44 9.80
N ILE A 64 0.39 -16.28 10.37
CA ILE A 64 -0.60 -15.40 11.02
C ILE A 64 -1.68 -14.96 10.04
N ILE A 65 -1.30 -14.59 8.81
CA ILE A 65 -2.24 -14.16 7.77
C ILE A 65 -3.17 -15.32 7.38
N VAL A 66 -2.65 -16.51 7.13
CA VAL A 66 -3.48 -17.67 6.77
C VAL A 66 -4.42 -18.06 7.90
N GLN A 67 -3.96 -18.01 9.16
CA GLN A 67 -4.78 -18.35 10.32
C GLN A 67 -5.89 -17.34 10.61
N ARG A 68 -5.64 -16.04 10.38
CA ARG A 68 -6.64 -14.97 10.61
C ARG A 68 -7.47 -14.64 9.37
N GLY A 69 -6.96 -15.01 8.20
CA GLY A 69 -7.53 -14.67 6.91
C GLY A 69 -8.76 -15.50 6.61
N TYR A 70 -9.49 -15.05 5.60
CA TYR A 70 -10.71 -15.68 5.15
C TYR A 70 -10.51 -16.12 3.70
N GLY A 71 -10.47 -17.42 3.42
CA GLY A 71 -10.22 -17.97 2.09
C GLY A 71 -9.47 -19.29 2.16
N ASP A 72 -9.37 -19.97 1.03
CA ASP A 72 -8.69 -21.25 0.94
C ASP A 72 -7.17 -21.04 0.81
N VAL A 73 -6.36 -21.97 1.32
CA VAL A 73 -4.89 -21.84 1.30
C VAL A 73 -4.37 -21.81 -0.14
N GLU A 74 -5.08 -22.48 -1.04
CA GLU A 74 -4.79 -22.56 -2.47
C GLU A 74 -4.96 -21.22 -3.19
N ASP A 75 -5.73 -20.28 -2.62
CA ASP A 75 -5.96 -18.95 -3.22
C ASP A 75 -4.71 -18.06 -3.18
N TRP A 76 -3.75 -18.38 -2.31
CA TRP A 76 -2.50 -17.64 -2.14
C TRP A 76 -1.42 -18.05 -3.15
N GLN A 77 -1.52 -19.24 -3.75
CA GLN A 77 -0.46 -19.80 -4.59
C GLN A 77 -0.06 -18.90 -5.78
N PRO A 78 -0.99 -18.27 -6.53
CA PRO A 78 -0.60 -17.38 -7.63
C PRO A 78 0.25 -16.18 -7.18
N LEU A 79 -0.01 -15.66 -5.97
CA LEU A 79 0.77 -14.57 -5.39
C LEU A 79 2.17 -15.05 -4.99
N ILE A 80 2.28 -16.24 -4.40
CA ILE A 80 3.55 -16.87 -4.05
C ILE A 80 4.42 -17.03 -5.30
N ASP A 81 3.85 -17.55 -6.38
CA ASP A 81 4.55 -17.78 -7.64
C ASP A 81 5.04 -16.46 -8.26
N ALA A 82 4.22 -15.40 -8.20
CA ALA A 82 4.59 -14.08 -8.69
C ALA A 82 5.76 -13.47 -7.90
N VAL A 83 5.75 -13.57 -6.57
CA VAL A 83 6.84 -13.12 -5.70
C VAL A 83 8.12 -13.91 -5.97
N ASN A 84 8.03 -15.24 -6.06
CA ASN A 84 9.17 -16.10 -6.35
C ASN A 84 9.75 -15.85 -7.75
N SER A 85 8.92 -15.50 -8.74
CA SER A 85 9.41 -15.06 -10.04
C SER A 85 10.14 -13.72 -9.95
N ALA A 86 9.60 -12.75 -9.21
CA ALA A 86 10.22 -11.43 -9.04
C ALA A 86 11.58 -11.50 -8.34
N LEU A 87 11.75 -12.43 -7.40
CA LEU A 87 13.01 -12.69 -6.71
C LEU A 87 14.12 -13.21 -7.63
N LYS A 88 13.77 -13.94 -8.70
CA LYS A 88 14.75 -14.43 -9.69
C LYS A 88 15.25 -13.31 -10.59
N ASP A 89 14.40 -12.31 -10.83
CA ASP A 89 14.69 -11.18 -11.73
C ASP A 89 15.36 -9.99 -10.99
N GLY A 90 15.23 -9.93 -9.65
CA GLY A 90 15.60 -8.77 -8.85
C GLY A 90 17.00 -8.83 -8.23
N SER A 91 17.75 -7.72 -8.33
CA SER A 91 18.92 -7.49 -7.48
C SER A 91 18.47 -6.90 -6.14
N VAL A 92 18.86 -7.53 -5.03
CA VAL A 92 18.57 -7.02 -3.68
C VAL A 92 19.13 -5.60 -3.52
N ALA A 93 18.33 -4.69 -2.97
CA ALA A 93 18.74 -3.31 -2.71
C ALA A 93 20.02 -3.25 -1.86
N VAL A 94 20.91 -2.30 -2.16
CA VAL A 94 22.20 -2.16 -1.49
C VAL A 94 22.38 -0.72 -1.01
N ILE A 95 22.75 -0.54 0.25
CA ILE A 95 23.28 0.74 0.73
C ILE A 95 24.75 0.82 0.32
N LYS A 96 25.10 1.89 -0.39
CA LYS A 96 26.49 2.25 -0.65
C LYS A 96 27.08 2.83 0.63
N GLY A 97 28.05 2.15 1.21
CA GLY A 97 28.87 2.70 2.30
C GLY A 97 30.02 3.54 1.78
N ASP A 98 30.71 4.19 2.71
CA ASP A 98 31.93 4.94 2.46
C ASP A 98 33.07 3.94 2.14
N GLY A 99 33.38 3.72 0.86
CA GLY A 99 34.41 2.76 0.43
C GLY A 99 33.86 1.47 -0.20
N THR A 100 34.34 0.29 0.23
CA THR A 100 34.07 -1.02 -0.41
C THR A 100 32.97 -1.86 0.25
N SER A 101 32.40 -1.44 1.38
CA SER A 101 31.35 -2.22 2.05
C SER A 101 29.97 -1.88 1.49
N SER A 102 29.44 -2.74 0.62
CA SER A 102 28.03 -2.79 0.25
C SER A 102 27.24 -3.60 1.29
N LYS A 103 26.10 -3.07 1.76
CA LYS A 103 25.19 -3.82 2.64
C LYS A 103 23.89 -4.10 1.90
N GLN A 104 23.57 -5.39 1.73
CA GLN A 104 22.28 -5.82 1.22
C GLN A 104 21.17 -5.44 2.21
N MET A 105 20.04 -4.96 1.68
CA MET A 105 18.87 -4.53 2.42
C MET A 105 17.65 -5.39 2.02
N PRO A 106 17.64 -6.68 2.37
CA PRO A 106 16.57 -7.60 2.00
C PRO A 106 15.20 -7.18 2.55
N VAL A 107 15.17 -6.60 3.76
CA VAL A 107 13.91 -6.07 4.34
C VAL A 107 13.33 -4.94 3.51
N PHE A 108 14.18 -4.03 3.04
CA PHE A 108 13.76 -2.93 2.17
C PHE A 108 13.27 -3.46 0.82
N TYR A 109 14.05 -4.34 0.20
CA TYR A 109 13.67 -5.00 -1.05
C TYR A 109 12.31 -5.71 -0.94
N CYS A 110 12.07 -6.45 0.16
CA CYS A 110 10.80 -7.10 0.38
C CYS A 110 9.65 -6.14 0.71
N ALA A 111 9.92 -4.98 1.31
CA ALA A 111 8.88 -3.97 1.51
C ALA A 111 8.40 -3.37 0.18
N GLU A 112 9.29 -3.26 -0.82
CA GLU A 112 8.97 -2.73 -2.15
C GLU A 112 8.51 -3.82 -3.15
N ILE A 113 8.50 -5.10 -2.76
CA ILE A 113 8.17 -6.19 -3.68
C ILE A 113 6.77 -6.04 -4.29
N ILE A 114 5.83 -5.47 -3.52
CA ILE A 114 4.44 -5.23 -3.93
C ILE A 114 4.31 -4.19 -5.04
N ASP A 115 5.32 -3.35 -5.23
CA ASP A 115 5.32 -2.32 -6.26
C ASP A 115 5.92 -2.80 -7.59
N GLN A 116 6.48 -4.02 -7.61
CA GLN A 116 6.89 -4.63 -8.88
C GLN A 116 5.68 -4.98 -9.72
N PRO A 117 5.63 -4.63 -11.03
CA PRO A 117 4.43 -4.77 -11.85
C PRO A 117 3.79 -6.17 -11.84
N LYS A 118 4.60 -7.23 -11.91
CA LYS A 118 4.12 -8.62 -11.88
C LYS A 118 3.48 -8.96 -10.53
N VAL A 119 4.09 -8.52 -9.43
CA VAL A 119 3.59 -8.77 -8.07
C VAL A 119 2.36 -7.93 -7.80
N ARG A 120 2.34 -6.64 -8.20
CA ARG A 120 1.16 -5.78 -8.09
C ARG A 120 -0.05 -6.37 -8.80
N SER A 121 0.14 -6.86 -10.03
CA SER A 121 -0.92 -7.53 -10.77
C SER A 121 -1.43 -8.79 -10.06
N ALA A 122 -0.56 -9.55 -9.40
CA ALA A 122 -0.95 -10.72 -8.63
C ALA A 122 -1.67 -10.34 -7.33
N VAL A 123 -1.23 -9.29 -6.64
CA VAL A 123 -1.92 -8.71 -5.47
C VAL A 123 -3.34 -8.31 -5.85
N ASP A 124 -3.52 -7.56 -6.92
CA ASP A 124 -4.85 -7.11 -7.35
C ASP A 124 -5.77 -8.29 -7.70
N ALA A 125 -5.22 -9.31 -8.39
CA ALA A 125 -5.97 -10.52 -8.73
C ALA A 125 -6.34 -11.37 -7.49
N THR A 126 -5.44 -11.51 -6.53
CA THR A 126 -5.70 -12.20 -5.26
C THR A 126 -6.74 -11.45 -4.44
N MET A 127 -6.66 -10.12 -4.38
CA MET A 127 -7.67 -9.30 -3.72
C MET A 127 -9.05 -9.50 -4.34
N GLU A 128 -9.17 -9.46 -5.67
CA GLU A 128 -10.46 -9.69 -6.32
C GLU A 128 -11.01 -11.10 -6.03
N LYS A 129 -10.13 -12.13 -6.06
CA LYS A 129 -10.52 -13.50 -5.76
C LYS A 129 -11.02 -13.68 -4.32
N MET A 130 -10.32 -13.09 -3.36
CA MET A 130 -10.60 -13.27 -1.93
C MET A 130 -11.65 -12.29 -1.38
N LYS A 131 -12.08 -11.30 -2.19
CA LYS A 131 -13.01 -10.25 -1.78
C LYS A 131 -14.24 -10.78 -1.05
N ALA A 132 -14.94 -11.74 -1.64
CA ALA A 132 -16.17 -12.29 -1.07
C ALA A 132 -15.95 -12.97 0.30
N ALA A 133 -14.76 -13.54 0.55
CA ALA A 133 -14.45 -14.19 1.82
C ALA A 133 -14.22 -13.18 2.95
N TYR A 134 -13.75 -11.98 2.61
CA TYR A 134 -13.48 -10.89 3.56
C TYR A 134 -14.67 -9.93 3.74
N GLU A 135 -15.67 -9.94 2.86
CA GLU A 135 -16.86 -9.10 2.98
C GLU A 135 -17.68 -9.48 4.23
N GLY A 136 -18.03 -8.48 5.06
CA GLY A 136 -18.90 -8.66 6.23
C GLY A 136 -18.22 -9.22 7.48
N ARG A 137 -16.88 -9.21 7.51
CA ARG A 137 -16.06 -9.61 8.67
C ARG A 137 -15.58 -8.41 9.47
#